data_AF-A0A952RJZ3-F1
#
_entry.id   AF-A0A952RJZ3-F1
#
_cell.length_a   1.000
_cell.length_b   1.000
_cell.length_c   1.000
_cell.angle_alpha   90.00
_cell.angle_beta   90.00
_cell.angle_gamma   90.00
#
_symmetry.space_group_name_H-M   'P 1'
#
loop_
_entity.id
_entity.type
_entity.pdbx_description
1 polymer ?
#
loop_
_entity_poly.entity_id
_entity_poly.type
_entity_poly.pdbx_seq_one_letter_code
_entity_poly.pdbx_strand_id
1 'polypeptide(L)'
;MRWRGSLSFVLAIAVAACGTFLSIDAAPVVTDQDASPDGARAGDDATGATGSVEESCLRDFAPVEGDLFVTPNGDGDECRQEKPCSLSHALLRLTKPEEAPPTRPTLHLASGEYEADLVLSTDVRLTGGWEALASGTWTRTCKNDVKIRTAKESAAAVTVTNADVELAFLSLATRTATPGETLYGVFATGGRLALRHVAIEVGDGGDGAEPRVTGAQLCSAVLSGSADGVRGELASYVATGVLPMTAGNGERGQQGPRGSDGPPPEPQLFACTSTVEGHCKWLPCNIPKGGTGGAGGEGGAGGAGGRGGGSSIGLYAVGTSVTLEGGSLTIGKGGKGSDGAAGECGAGGQRGMPGAPQPRGHCRPGGDVSDETKCAMATPLNDCGNDGNSDDSMVDGGPPGGDGQPGGRGGRGGGGAGGDSIAFVSLDATIEGALTVSVTLGAGGAAGLPNGQTGRAERELPK
;
A
#
# COMPACT_ATOMS: atom_id res chain seq x y z
N MET A 1 25.00 -21.86 -47.23
CA MET A 1 23.73 -21.13 -47.00
C MET A 1 23.58 -20.92 -45.50
N ARG A 2 23.72 -19.67 -45.03
CA ARG A 2 23.67 -19.28 -43.62
C ARG A 2 22.35 -18.54 -43.39
N TRP A 3 21.53 -19.03 -42.46
CA TRP A 3 20.35 -18.34 -41.95
C TRP A 3 20.79 -17.34 -40.86
N ARG A 4 20.38 -16.08 -40.98
CA ARG A 4 20.57 -15.02 -39.98
C ARG A 4 19.26 -14.83 -39.21
N GLY A 5 19.34 -14.89 -37.89
CA GLY A 5 18.26 -14.51 -36.99
C GLY A 5 18.07 -12.99 -36.92
N SER A 6 16.82 -12.57 -36.80
CA SER A 6 16.41 -11.19 -36.56
C SER A 6 16.45 -10.90 -35.06
N LEU A 7 17.19 -9.85 -34.68
CA LEU A 7 17.31 -9.33 -33.32
C LEU A 7 16.30 -8.19 -33.16
N SER A 8 15.32 -8.34 -32.26
CA SER A 8 14.39 -7.26 -31.92
C SER A 8 15.02 -6.31 -30.90
N PHE A 9 15.13 -5.03 -31.26
CA PHE A 9 15.53 -3.93 -30.39
C PHE A 9 14.34 -3.47 -29.54
N VAL A 10 14.49 -3.47 -28.21
CA VAL A 10 13.57 -2.80 -27.28
C VAL A 10 14.19 -1.45 -26.91
N LEU A 11 13.53 -0.36 -27.28
CA LEU A 11 13.91 1.01 -26.94
C LEU A 11 13.22 1.41 -25.64
N ALA A 12 13.99 1.59 -24.56
CA ALA A 12 13.50 2.15 -23.31
C ALA A 12 13.57 3.69 -23.38
N ILE A 13 12.43 4.36 -23.24
CA ILE A 13 12.34 5.81 -23.10
C ILE A 13 12.24 6.13 -21.61
N ALA A 14 13.29 6.74 -21.06
CA ALA A 14 13.27 7.33 -19.72
C ALA A 14 12.77 8.77 -19.82
N VAL A 15 11.63 9.07 -19.17
CA VAL A 15 11.14 10.44 -18.98
C VAL A 15 11.55 10.89 -17.59
N ALA A 16 12.52 11.82 -17.54
CA ALA A 16 12.88 12.54 -16.33
C ALA A 16 12.01 13.79 -16.22
N ALA A 17 11.08 13.81 -15.27
CA ALA A 17 10.32 15.02 -14.92
C ALA A 17 10.94 15.63 -13.66
N CYS A 18 11.60 16.78 -13.83
CA CYS A 18 12.03 17.65 -12.75
C CYS A 18 10.94 18.70 -12.55
N GLY A 19 10.28 18.68 -11.39
CA GLY A 19 9.23 19.64 -11.03
C GLY A 19 9.30 19.96 -9.55
N THR A 20 9.91 21.11 -9.23
CA THR A 20 9.87 21.74 -7.91
C THR A 20 8.47 22.30 -7.66
N PHE A 21 7.79 21.87 -6.60
CA PHE A 21 6.56 22.50 -6.11
C PHE A 21 6.80 23.19 -4.77
N LEU A 22 6.34 24.44 -4.70
CA LEU A 22 6.29 25.31 -3.53
C LEU A 22 5.26 24.78 -2.52
N SER A 23 5.68 24.66 -1.25
CA SER A 23 4.77 24.39 -0.13
C SER A 23 3.86 25.58 0.14
N ILE A 24 2.55 25.34 0.22
CA ILE A 24 1.57 26.24 0.82
C ILE A 24 1.07 25.54 2.09
N ASP A 25 1.39 26.12 3.24
CA ASP A 25 0.80 25.76 4.52
C ASP A 25 -0.67 26.19 4.55
N ALA A 26 -1.58 25.23 4.55
CA ALA A 26 -2.96 25.43 4.93
C ALA A 26 -3.35 24.34 5.93
N ALA A 27 -3.42 24.70 7.21
CA ALA A 27 -3.99 23.84 8.24
C ALA A 27 -5.52 23.81 8.10
N PRO A 28 -6.18 22.64 8.03
CA PRO A 28 -7.60 22.58 8.27
C PRO A 28 -7.87 22.33 9.77
N VAL A 29 -8.70 23.20 10.33
CA VAL A 29 -9.41 22.95 11.59
C VAL A 29 -10.41 21.82 11.31
N VAL A 30 -10.19 20.67 11.91
CA VAL A 30 -11.17 19.57 11.96
C VAL A 30 -12.16 19.90 13.07
N THR A 31 -13.38 20.29 12.71
CA THR A 31 -14.51 20.17 13.62
C THR A 31 -15.08 18.76 13.47
N ASP A 32 -14.88 17.93 14.48
CA ASP A 32 -15.58 16.66 14.65
C ASP A 32 -17.09 16.92 14.62
N GLN A 33 -17.74 16.49 13.55
CA GLN A 33 -19.19 16.29 13.52
C GLN A 33 -19.43 14.81 13.71
N ASP A 34 -19.81 14.45 14.93
CA ASP A 34 -20.42 13.17 15.27
C ASP A 34 -21.54 12.86 14.28
N ALA A 35 -21.29 11.89 13.40
CA ALA A 35 -22.31 11.29 12.56
C ALA A 35 -23.24 10.46 13.46
N SER A 36 -24.29 11.12 13.96
CA SER A 36 -25.48 10.45 14.50
C SER A 36 -26.19 9.68 13.37
N PRO A 37 -26.56 8.40 13.56
CA PRO A 37 -27.13 7.56 12.50
C PRO A 37 -28.64 7.77 12.23
N ASP A 38 -29.27 8.79 12.80
CA ASP A 38 -30.73 8.95 12.72
C ASP A 38 -31.16 10.11 11.81
N GLY A 39 -31.53 9.80 10.56
CA GLY A 39 -32.28 10.77 9.75
C GLY A 39 -32.25 10.61 8.23
N ALA A 40 -32.51 9.42 7.68
CA ALA A 40 -32.86 9.30 6.27
C ALA A 40 -34.24 9.95 6.02
N ARG A 41 -34.25 11.23 5.61
CA ARG A 41 -35.42 11.86 5.00
C ARG A 41 -35.61 11.26 3.60
N ALA A 42 -36.73 10.57 3.42
CA ALA A 42 -37.25 10.22 2.10
C ALA A 42 -37.40 11.51 1.28
N GLY A 43 -36.58 11.66 0.25
CA GLY A 43 -36.71 12.74 -0.74
C GLY A 43 -37.84 12.42 -1.69
N ASP A 44 -38.71 13.41 -1.91
CA ASP A 44 -39.90 13.33 -2.73
C ASP A 44 -39.61 12.83 -4.17
N ASP A 45 -40.36 11.80 -4.57
CA ASP A 45 -40.32 11.18 -5.89
C ASP A 45 -40.73 12.17 -6.99
N ALA A 46 -39.79 12.45 -7.89
CA ALA A 46 -40.07 13.14 -9.14
C ALA A 46 -40.95 12.25 -10.03
N THR A 47 -42.17 12.70 -10.29
CA THR A 47 -43.15 12.08 -11.20
C THR A 47 -42.72 12.26 -12.66
N GLY A 48 -41.72 11.50 -13.09
CA GLY A 48 -41.31 11.36 -14.50
C GLY A 48 -42.17 10.33 -15.25
N ALA A 49 -42.46 10.61 -16.51
CA ALA A 49 -43.39 9.89 -17.38
C ALA A 49 -43.31 8.34 -17.30
N THR A 50 -44.42 7.72 -16.92
CA THR A 50 -44.60 6.27 -16.77
C THR A 50 -44.87 5.56 -18.12
N GLY A 51 -43.98 5.73 -19.11
CA GLY A 51 -43.88 4.68 -20.13
C GLY A 51 -43.52 3.39 -19.38
N SER A 52 -44.42 2.41 -19.33
CA SER A 52 -44.13 1.19 -18.57
C SER A 52 -42.90 0.52 -19.19
N VAL A 53 -41.95 0.10 -18.35
CA VAL A 53 -40.73 -0.63 -18.75
C VAL A 53 -41.05 -1.85 -19.64
N GLU A 54 -42.28 -2.35 -19.54
CA GLU A 54 -42.83 -3.43 -20.33
C GLU A 54 -43.02 -3.06 -21.81
N GLU A 55 -43.44 -1.82 -22.13
CA GLU A 55 -43.68 -1.39 -23.51
C GLU A 55 -42.38 -1.12 -24.28
N SER A 56 -41.34 -0.58 -23.63
CA SER A 56 -40.01 -0.40 -24.24
C SER A 56 -39.31 -1.74 -24.50
N CYS A 57 -39.58 -2.75 -23.67
CA CYS A 57 -38.94 -4.06 -23.82
C CYS A 57 -39.48 -4.87 -25.01
N LEU A 58 -40.77 -4.76 -25.35
CA LEU A 58 -41.41 -5.59 -26.37
C LEU A 58 -41.27 -5.05 -27.81
N ARG A 59 -41.04 -3.74 -28.00
CA ARG A 59 -41.05 -3.14 -29.35
C ARG A 59 -39.78 -3.37 -30.18
N ASP A 60 -38.63 -3.60 -29.55
CA ASP A 60 -37.34 -3.40 -30.20
C ASP A 60 -36.51 -4.68 -30.45
N PHE A 61 -37.07 -5.88 -30.27
CA PHE A 61 -36.26 -7.11 -30.26
C PHE A 61 -36.95 -8.33 -30.91
N ALA A 62 -36.95 -8.38 -32.24
CA ALA A 62 -37.09 -9.65 -32.95
C ALA A 62 -35.69 -10.21 -33.24
N PRO A 63 -35.37 -11.46 -32.87
CA PRO A 63 -34.09 -12.06 -33.23
C PRO A 63 -33.92 -12.06 -34.75
N VAL A 64 -32.73 -11.73 -35.22
CA VAL A 64 -32.36 -11.74 -36.64
C VAL A 64 -31.44 -12.92 -36.94
N GLU A 65 -31.34 -13.28 -38.22
CA GLU A 65 -30.40 -14.30 -38.65
C GLU A 65 -28.96 -13.85 -38.32
N GLY A 66 -28.24 -14.69 -37.56
CA GLY A 66 -26.88 -14.41 -37.10
C GLY A 66 -26.75 -14.01 -35.63
N ASP A 67 -27.88 -13.78 -34.94
CA ASP A 67 -27.86 -13.56 -33.49
C ASP A 67 -27.42 -14.81 -32.72
N LEU A 68 -26.77 -14.60 -31.58
CA LEU A 68 -26.22 -15.67 -30.73
C LEU A 68 -27.14 -15.92 -29.53
N PHE A 69 -27.46 -17.18 -29.27
CA PHE A 69 -28.34 -17.61 -28.20
C PHE A 69 -27.56 -18.35 -27.12
N VAL A 70 -27.73 -17.92 -25.88
CA VAL A 70 -26.87 -18.32 -24.76
C VAL A 70 -27.73 -18.72 -23.56
N THR A 71 -27.52 -19.92 -23.04
CA THR A 71 -28.15 -20.41 -21.80
C THR A 71 -27.08 -20.69 -20.75
N PRO A 72 -27.41 -20.71 -19.44
CA PRO A 72 -26.42 -20.97 -18.39
C PRO A 72 -25.68 -22.31 -18.57
N ASN A 73 -26.38 -23.32 -19.09
CA ASN A 73 -25.88 -24.68 -19.30
C ASN A 73 -25.76 -25.05 -20.78
N GLY A 74 -25.64 -24.06 -21.68
CA GLY A 74 -25.57 -24.31 -23.11
C GLY A 74 -24.27 -25.03 -23.50
N ASP A 75 -24.39 -26.08 -24.30
CA ASP A 75 -23.29 -26.93 -24.78
C ASP A 75 -23.13 -26.89 -26.31
N GLY A 76 -23.88 -26.01 -26.99
CA GLY A 76 -23.77 -25.81 -28.42
C GLY A 76 -22.49 -25.09 -28.84
N ASP A 77 -21.86 -25.55 -29.92
CA ASP A 77 -20.68 -24.86 -30.47
C ASP A 77 -21.06 -23.68 -31.38
N GLU A 78 -22.28 -23.70 -31.93
CA GLU A 78 -22.73 -22.72 -32.94
C GLU A 78 -23.58 -21.59 -32.37
N CYS A 79 -23.91 -21.61 -31.07
CA CYS A 79 -24.72 -20.61 -30.40
C CYS A 79 -26.04 -20.26 -31.14
N ARG A 80 -26.66 -21.24 -31.82
CA ARG A 80 -27.92 -21.02 -32.54
C ARG A 80 -29.10 -21.18 -31.60
N GLN A 81 -30.26 -20.72 -32.04
CA GLN A 81 -31.50 -20.79 -31.27
C GLN A 81 -31.83 -22.23 -30.82
N GLU A 82 -31.70 -23.21 -31.70
CA GLU A 82 -31.99 -24.63 -31.42
C GLU A 82 -30.88 -25.33 -30.64
N LYS A 83 -29.67 -24.77 -30.64
CA LYS A 83 -28.48 -25.32 -29.97
C LYS A 83 -27.69 -24.19 -29.29
N PRO A 84 -28.23 -23.62 -28.20
CA PRO A 84 -27.61 -22.50 -27.52
C PRO A 84 -26.29 -22.91 -26.87
N CYS A 85 -25.39 -21.96 -26.75
CA CYS A 85 -24.07 -22.17 -26.20
C CYS A 85 -23.93 -21.57 -24.79
N SER A 86 -22.78 -21.79 -24.15
CA SER A 86 -22.42 -21.10 -22.92
C SER A 86 -21.97 -19.66 -23.20
N LEU A 87 -22.06 -18.80 -22.19
CA LEU A 87 -21.66 -17.40 -22.32
C LEU A 87 -20.18 -17.26 -22.68
N SER A 88 -19.30 -18.03 -22.04
CA SER A 88 -17.87 -18.03 -22.36
C SER A 88 -17.59 -18.42 -23.80
N HIS A 89 -18.35 -19.38 -24.36
CA HIS A 89 -18.20 -19.78 -25.76
C HIS A 89 -18.69 -18.69 -26.72
N ALA A 90 -19.83 -18.04 -26.42
CA ALA A 90 -20.32 -16.91 -27.22
C ALA A 90 -19.31 -15.77 -27.25
N LEU A 91 -18.74 -15.39 -26.10
CA LEU A 91 -17.73 -14.34 -25.99
C LEU A 91 -16.46 -14.69 -26.78
N LEU A 92 -16.02 -15.95 -26.73
CA LEU A 92 -14.88 -16.40 -27.54
C LEU A 92 -15.14 -16.24 -29.04
N ARG A 93 -16.37 -16.53 -29.50
CA ARG A 93 -16.73 -16.33 -30.92
C ARG A 93 -16.71 -14.87 -31.34
N LEU A 94 -17.11 -13.95 -30.45
CA LEU A 94 -17.03 -12.50 -30.72
C LEU A 94 -15.60 -12.01 -30.97
N THR A 95 -14.58 -12.72 -30.47
CA THR A 95 -13.17 -12.37 -30.71
C THR A 95 -12.64 -12.85 -32.07
N LYS A 96 -13.42 -13.61 -32.84
CA LYS A 96 -13.02 -14.14 -34.14
C LYS A 96 -13.64 -13.30 -35.27
N PRO A 97 -12.86 -12.45 -35.95
CA PRO A 97 -13.40 -11.53 -36.96
C PRO A 97 -14.06 -12.24 -38.14
N GLU A 98 -13.59 -13.44 -38.49
CA GLU A 98 -14.10 -14.23 -39.62
C GLU A 98 -15.48 -14.84 -39.36
N GLU A 99 -15.86 -15.00 -38.08
CA GLU A 99 -17.16 -15.55 -37.67
C GLU A 99 -18.15 -14.46 -37.25
N ALA A 100 -17.70 -13.21 -37.09
CA ALA A 100 -18.54 -12.12 -36.67
C ALA A 100 -19.48 -11.70 -37.81
N PRO A 101 -20.79 -11.52 -37.55
CA PRO A 101 -21.69 -10.96 -38.55
C PRO A 101 -21.21 -9.56 -38.99
N PRO A 102 -21.52 -9.13 -40.22
CA PRO A 102 -21.10 -7.82 -40.74
C PRO A 102 -21.71 -6.64 -39.97
N THR A 103 -22.71 -6.91 -39.14
CA THR A 103 -23.36 -5.99 -38.23
C THR A 103 -22.98 -6.29 -36.79
N ARG A 104 -23.10 -5.31 -35.91
CA ARG A 104 -22.92 -5.45 -34.45
C ARG A 104 -23.68 -6.70 -33.93
N PRO A 105 -22.99 -7.75 -33.47
CA PRO A 105 -23.64 -8.98 -33.01
C PRO A 105 -24.53 -8.74 -31.78
N THR A 106 -25.65 -9.46 -31.73
CA THR A 106 -26.54 -9.49 -30.56
C THR A 106 -26.48 -10.86 -29.88
N LEU A 107 -26.30 -10.84 -28.55
CA LEU A 107 -26.35 -12.00 -27.69
C LEU A 107 -27.66 -11.98 -26.89
N HIS A 108 -28.47 -13.01 -27.06
CA HIS A 108 -29.70 -13.24 -26.30
C HIS A 108 -29.40 -14.19 -25.14
N LEU A 109 -29.51 -13.69 -23.92
CA LEU A 109 -29.25 -14.44 -22.70
C LEU A 109 -30.58 -14.95 -22.13
N ALA A 110 -30.70 -16.26 -21.97
CA ALA A 110 -31.81 -16.86 -21.25
C ALA A 110 -31.75 -16.54 -19.76
N SER A 111 -32.90 -16.55 -19.09
CA SER A 111 -33.02 -16.46 -17.64
C SER A 111 -32.07 -17.43 -16.94
N GLY A 112 -31.39 -16.96 -15.90
CA GLY A 112 -30.48 -17.77 -15.10
C GLY A 112 -29.24 -17.02 -14.63
N GLU A 113 -28.38 -17.77 -13.94
CA GLU A 113 -27.14 -17.26 -13.37
C GLU A 113 -25.94 -17.74 -14.19
N TYR A 114 -25.07 -16.80 -14.54
CA TYR A 114 -23.86 -17.02 -15.33
C TYR A 114 -22.65 -16.62 -14.49
N GLU A 115 -21.63 -17.47 -14.46
CA GLU A 115 -20.31 -17.13 -13.91
C GLU A 115 -19.35 -16.91 -15.07
N ALA A 116 -18.99 -15.65 -15.33
CA ALA A 116 -18.12 -15.29 -16.43
C ALA A 116 -17.47 -13.93 -16.21
N ASP A 117 -16.26 -13.76 -16.78
CA ASP A 117 -15.61 -12.46 -16.88
C ASP A 117 -15.98 -11.81 -18.22
N LEU A 118 -16.75 -10.73 -18.17
CA LEU A 118 -17.17 -10.01 -19.36
C LEU A 118 -16.10 -9.00 -19.80
N VAL A 119 -15.16 -9.45 -20.63
CA VAL A 119 -14.16 -8.56 -21.27
C VAL A 119 -14.58 -8.30 -22.71
N LEU A 120 -15.11 -7.11 -22.97
CA LEU A 120 -15.72 -6.71 -24.23
C LEU A 120 -14.84 -5.69 -24.95
N SER A 121 -14.23 -6.12 -26.05
CA SER A 121 -13.37 -5.29 -26.91
C SER A 121 -13.88 -5.22 -28.35
N THR A 122 -15.09 -5.72 -28.59
CA THR A 122 -15.78 -5.70 -29.87
C THR A 122 -17.17 -5.10 -29.70
N ASP A 123 -17.66 -4.45 -30.73
CA ASP A 123 -18.99 -3.85 -30.72
C ASP A 123 -20.03 -4.97 -30.56
N VAL A 124 -20.83 -4.90 -29.49
CA VAL A 124 -21.77 -5.99 -29.17
C VAL A 124 -22.97 -5.47 -28.40
N ARG A 125 -24.12 -6.12 -28.60
CA ARG A 125 -25.32 -5.96 -27.78
C ARG A 125 -25.57 -7.24 -26.98
N LEU A 126 -25.57 -7.16 -25.65
CA LEU A 126 -25.98 -8.25 -24.77
C LEU A 126 -27.34 -7.91 -24.19
N THR A 127 -28.32 -8.79 -24.36
CA THR A 127 -29.66 -8.58 -23.81
C THR A 127 -30.16 -9.81 -23.06
N GLY A 128 -30.52 -9.61 -21.79
CA GLY A 128 -31.28 -10.56 -20.98
C GLY A 128 -32.80 -10.45 -21.22
N GLY A 129 -33.58 -11.08 -20.35
CA GLY A 129 -35.04 -11.10 -20.44
C GLY A 129 -35.59 -12.02 -21.54
N TRP A 130 -34.88 -13.12 -21.81
CA TRP A 130 -35.34 -14.19 -22.70
C TRP A 130 -35.58 -15.48 -21.94
N GLU A 131 -36.55 -16.27 -22.40
CA GLU A 131 -36.80 -17.62 -21.90
C GLU A 131 -36.67 -18.61 -23.07
N ALA A 132 -35.80 -19.61 -22.87
CA ALA A 132 -35.64 -20.73 -23.80
C ALA A 132 -36.69 -21.80 -23.46
N LEU A 133 -37.64 -22.03 -24.36
CA LEU A 133 -38.67 -23.05 -24.18
C LEU A 133 -38.13 -24.42 -24.61
N ALA A 134 -38.69 -25.49 -24.03
CA ALA A 134 -38.31 -26.87 -24.34
C ALA A 134 -38.48 -27.26 -25.82
N SER A 135 -39.31 -26.51 -26.56
CA SER A 135 -39.50 -26.62 -28.01
C SER A 135 -38.34 -26.08 -28.84
N GLY A 136 -37.31 -25.49 -28.24
CA GLY A 136 -36.23 -24.77 -28.94
C GLY A 136 -36.62 -23.36 -29.41
N THR A 137 -37.80 -22.89 -29.01
CA THR A 137 -38.27 -21.53 -29.30
C THR A 137 -37.91 -20.58 -28.16
N TRP A 138 -37.57 -19.35 -28.49
CA TRP A 138 -37.20 -18.33 -27.52
C TRP A 138 -38.28 -17.26 -27.41
N THR A 139 -38.66 -16.90 -26.20
CA THR A 139 -39.69 -15.88 -25.95
C THR A 139 -39.11 -14.76 -25.10
N ARG A 140 -39.41 -13.51 -25.46
CA ARG A 140 -39.04 -12.34 -24.68
C ARG A 140 -39.96 -12.22 -23.45
N THR A 141 -39.37 -12.19 -22.25
CA THR A 141 -40.11 -12.09 -20.97
C THR A 141 -39.97 -10.73 -20.31
N CYS A 142 -38.99 -9.91 -20.73
CA CYS A 142 -38.76 -8.57 -20.20
C CYS A 142 -38.41 -8.50 -18.70
N LYS A 143 -38.08 -9.64 -18.11
CA LYS A 143 -37.63 -9.73 -16.73
C LYS A 143 -36.12 -9.51 -16.65
N ASN A 144 -35.67 -8.93 -15.56
CA ASN A 144 -34.25 -8.86 -15.23
C ASN A 144 -33.87 -10.08 -14.36
N ASP A 145 -33.98 -11.27 -14.95
CA ASP A 145 -33.72 -12.57 -14.31
C ASP A 145 -32.42 -13.23 -14.83
N VAL A 146 -31.63 -12.47 -15.59
CA VAL A 146 -30.28 -12.82 -16.00
C VAL A 146 -29.31 -12.20 -15.00
N LYS A 147 -28.59 -13.02 -14.25
CA LYS A 147 -27.54 -12.55 -13.33
C LYS A 147 -26.17 -13.03 -13.82
N ILE A 148 -25.26 -12.10 -14.06
CA ILE A 148 -23.88 -12.39 -14.44
C ILE A 148 -22.99 -12.04 -13.26
N ARG A 149 -22.33 -13.04 -12.69
CA ARG A 149 -21.33 -12.88 -11.63
C ARG A 149 -19.93 -12.96 -12.22
N THR A 150 -19.06 -12.06 -11.77
CA THR A 150 -17.61 -12.17 -12.01
C THR A 150 -17.09 -13.53 -11.60
N ALA A 151 -16.18 -14.10 -12.37
CA ALA A 151 -15.39 -15.22 -11.89
C ALA A 151 -14.41 -14.75 -10.79
N LYS A 152 -13.81 -15.72 -10.09
CA LYS A 152 -13.01 -15.49 -8.88
C LYS A 152 -11.81 -14.54 -9.03
N GLU A 153 -11.29 -14.33 -10.25
CA GLU A 153 -10.05 -13.60 -10.47
C GLU A 153 -10.28 -12.16 -10.98
N SER A 154 -11.44 -11.83 -11.57
CA SER A 154 -11.68 -10.48 -12.08
C SER A 154 -12.08 -9.51 -10.97
N ALA A 155 -11.53 -8.30 -11.04
CA ALA A 155 -11.93 -7.18 -10.19
C ALA A 155 -13.19 -6.46 -10.70
N ALA A 156 -13.55 -6.65 -11.98
CA ALA A 156 -14.67 -5.97 -12.62
C ALA A 156 -15.74 -6.93 -13.14
N ALA A 157 -17.04 -6.65 -12.93
CA ALA A 157 -18.13 -7.44 -13.52
C ALA A 157 -18.19 -7.32 -15.04
N VAL A 158 -17.91 -6.13 -15.56
CA VAL A 158 -17.71 -5.91 -17.00
C VAL A 158 -16.50 -5.01 -17.22
N THR A 159 -15.65 -5.40 -18.15
CA THR A 159 -14.59 -4.56 -18.70
C THR A 159 -14.90 -4.25 -20.16
N VAL A 160 -14.96 -2.97 -20.52
CA VAL A 160 -15.16 -2.50 -21.91
C VAL A 160 -13.95 -1.72 -22.38
N THR A 161 -13.41 -2.05 -23.55
CA THR A 161 -12.22 -1.40 -24.09
C THR A 161 -12.42 -1.06 -25.56
N ASN A 162 -12.50 0.24 -25.88
CA ASN A 162 -12.58 0.79 -27.23
C ASN A 162 -13.65 0.14 -28.12
N ALA A 163 -14.83 -0.14 -27.56
CA ALA A 163 -15.93 -0.79 -28.24
C ALA A 163 -17.25 -0.07 -27.98
N ASP A 164 -18.20 -0.24 -28.89
CA ASP A 164 -19.59 0.19 -28.74
C ASP A 164 -20.43 -0.96 -28.17
N VAL A 165 -20.63 -0.93 -26.85
CA VAL A 165 -21.29 -1.98 -26.06
C VAL A 165 -22.65 -1.53 -25.55
N GLU A 166 -23.63 -2.42 -25.61
CA GLU A 166 -24.97 -2.20 -25.04
C GLU A 166 -25.34 -3.41 -24.20
N LEU A 167 -25.66 -3.15 -22.93
CA LEU A 167 -26.15 -4.15 -22.00
C LEU A 167 -27.61 -3.80 -21.64
N ALA A 168 -28.52 -4.75 -21.77
CA ALA A 168 -29.93 -4.53 -21.52
C ALA A 168 -30.61 -5.66 -20.74
N PHE A 169 -31.47 -5.31 -19.77
CA PHE A 169 -32.31 -6.23 -19.00
C PHE A 169 -31.53 -7.39 -18.33
N LEU A 170 -30.45 -7.04 -17.65
CA LEU A 170 -29.61 -8.00 -16.93
C LEU A 170 -29.08 -7.40 -15.61
N SER A 171 -28.59 -8.27 -14.74
CA SER A 171 -27.98 -7.93 -13.47
C SER A 171 -26.52 -8.34 -13.48
N LEU A 172 -25.64 -7.42 -13.11
CA LEU A 172 -24.21 -7.63 -12.95
C LEU A 172 -23.90 -7.69 -11.47
N ALA A 173 -23.09 -8.65 -11.03
CA ALA A 173 -22.63 -8.72 -9.66
C ALA A 173 -21.14 -9.04 -9.58
N THR A 174 -20.42 -8.33 -8.71
CA THR A 174 -19.05 -8.68 -8.40
C THR A 174 -19.00 -9.75 -7.29
N ARG A 175 -17.83 -10.35 -7.14
CA ARG A 175 -17.47 -11.23 -6.02
C ARG A 175 -17.11 -10.43 -4.76
N THR A 176 -16.67 -11.15 -3.73
CA THR A 176 -16.00 -10.59 -2.54
C THR A 176 -14.55 -10.23 -2.87
N ALA A 177 -14.10 -9.07 -2.40
CA ALA A 177 -12.73 -8.61 -2.59
C ALA A 177 -11.73 -9.39 -1.72
N THR A 178 -10.51 -9.55 -2.22
CA THR A 178 -9.35 -9.95 -1.44
C THR A 178 -8.71 -8.74 -0.75
N PRO A 179 -7.84 -8.90 0.27
CA PRO A 179 -7.31 -7.76 1.01
C PRO A 179 -6.65 -6.67 0.14
N GLY A 180 -7.10 -5.42 0.28
CA GLY A 180 -6.67 -4.24 -0.46
C GLY A 180 -7.22 -4.14 -1.89
N GLU A 181 -8.06 -5.09 -2.31
CA GLU A 181 -8.58 -5.14 -3.68
C GLU A 181 -9.76 -4.20 -3.88
N THR A 182 -9.69 -3.43 -4.97
CA THR A 182 -10.79 -2.60 -5.45
C THR A 182 -11.66 -3.39 -6.42
N LEU A 183 -12.97 -3.34 -6.24
CA LEU A 183 -13.95 -3.95 -7.15
C LEU A 183 -14.67 -2.90 -7.98
N TYR A 184 -15.00 -3.27 -9.22
CA TYR A 184 -15.72 -2.45 -10.19
C TYR A 184 -16.98 -3.18 -10.67
N GLY A 185 -18.12 -2.52 -10.67
CA GLY A 185 -19.28 -3.03 -11.40
C GLY A 185 -18.99 -3.04 -12.89
N VAL A 186 -18.65 -1.87 -13.42
CA VAL A 186 -18.24 -1.70 -14.81
C VAL A 186 -16.98 -0.85 -14.90
N PHE A 187 -15.98 -1.34 -15.63
CA PHE A 187 -14.76 -0.62 -15.97
C PHE A 187 -14.74 -0.38 -17.49
N ALA A 188 -14.95 0.84 -17.94
CA ALA A 188 -15.07 1.19 -19.35
C ALA A 188 -13.97 2.18 -19.77
N THR A 189 -13.30 1.90 -20.88
CA THR A 189 -12.25 2.75 -21.44
C THR A 189 -12.47 2.95 -22.94
N GLY A 190 -12.51 4.21 -23.40
CA GLY A 190 -12.84 4.55 -24.79
C GLY A 190 -14.24 4.10 -25.23
N GLY A 191 -14.55 4.26 -26.52
CA GLY A 191 -15.79 3.76 -27.13
C GLY A 191 -17.10 4.33 -26.55
N ARG A 192 -18.17 3.54 -26.62
CA ARG A 192 -19.50 3.88 -26.10
C ARG A 192 -20.08 2.73 -25.29
N LEU A 193 -20.75 3.06 -24.18
CA LEU A 193 -21.44 2.09 -23.34
C LEU A 193 -22.88 2.53 -23.11
N ALA A 194 -23.84 1.71 -23.48
CA ALA A 194 -25.24 1.90 -23.14
C ALA A 194 -25.70 0.84 -22.11
N LEU A 195 -26.24 1.28 -20.98
CA LEU A 195 -26.81 0.42 -19.94
C LEU A 195 -28.31 0.69 -19.85
N ARG A 196 -29.14 -0.29 -20.21
CA ARG A 196 -30.60 -0.17 -20.26
C ARG A 196 -31.26 -1.15 -19.30
N HIS A 197 -31.86 -0.66 -18.23
CA HIS A 197 -32.46 -1.47 -17.17
C HIS A 197 -31.48 -2.51 -16.59
N VAL A 198 -30.22 -2.10 -16.42
CA VAL A 198 -29.16 -2.93 -15.85
C VAL A 198 -29.09 -2.70 -14.34
N ALA A 199 -29.10 -3.78 -13.58
CA ALA A 199 -28.82 -3.74 -12.14
C ALA A 199 -27.33 -4.06 -11.93
N ILE A 200 -26.62 -3.29 -11.11
CA ILE A 200 -25.21 -3.48 -10.82
C ILE A 200 -25.05 -3.61 -9.31
N GLU A 201 -24.57 -4.77 -8.86
CA GLU A 201 -24.26 -5.07 -7.46
C GLU A 201 -22.74 -5.19 -7.29
N VAL A 202 -22.13 -4.20 -6.64
CA VAL A 202 -20.70 -4.24 -6.32
C VAL A 202 -20.55 -4.65 -4.86
N GLY A 203 -19.77 -5.70 -4.62
CA GLY A 203 -19.41 -6.17 -3.29
C GLY A 203 -18.52 -5.18 -2.55
N ASP A 204 -18.27 -5.45 -1.28
CA ASP A 204 -17.38 -4.65 -0.45
C ASP A 204 -15.93 -4.71 -0.95
N GLY A 205 -15.23 -3.59 -0.88
CA GLY A 205 -13.81 -3.49 -1.14
C GLY A 205 -13.02 -4.20 -0.05
N GLY A 206 -11.84 -4.70 -0.40
CA GLY A 206 -11.09 -5.58 0.50
C GLY A 206 -10.34 -4.81 1.58
N ASP A 207 -10.42 -5.23 2.83
CA ASP A 207 -9.65 -4.62 3.92
C ASP A 207 -8.15 -4.60 3.61
N GLY A 208 -7.45 -3.55 4.01
CA GLY A 208 -6.01 -3.43 3.87
C GLY A 208 -5.31 -4.61 4.52
N ALA A 209 -4.33 -5.19 3.84
CA ALA A 209 -3.58 -6.28 4.42
C ALA A 209 -2.76 -5.80 5.63
N GLU A 210 -2.74 -6.60 6.69
CA GLU A 210 -1.94 -6.33 7.88
C GLU A 210 -0.46 -6.12 7.52
N PRO A 211 0.21 -5.10 8.07
CA PRO A 211 1.63 -4.91 7.83
C PRO A 211 2.41 -6.12 8.39
N ARG A 212 3.49 -6.50 7.71
CA ARG A 212 4.39 -7.53 8.24
C ARG A 212 5.10 -6.98 9.47
N VAL A 213 4.81 -7.55 10.64
CA VAL A 213 5.53 -7.24 11.87
C VAL A 213 6.74 -8.16 11.96
N THR A 214 7.95 -7.61 11.87
CA THR A 214 9.18 -8.34 12.20
C THR A 214 9.46 -8.21 13.70
N GLY A 215 9.04 -9.20 14.49
CA GLY A 215 9.52 -9.38 15.87
C GLY A 215 9.21 -8.23 16.84
N ALA A 216 7.94 -8.09 17.26
CA ALA A 216 7.59 -7.20 18.36
C ALA A 216 8.13 -7.75 19.69
N GLN A 217 9.31 -7.31 20.10
CA GLN A 217 9.82 -7.53 21.45
C GLN A 217 9.30 -6.41 22.38
N LEU A 218 8.95 -6.74 23.62
CA LEU A 218 8.52 -5.74 24.61
C LEU A 218 9.75 -4.97 25.09
N CYS A 219 9.85 -3.68 24.75
CA CYS A 219 10.94 -2.83 25.21
C CYS A 219 10.64 -2.35 26.64
N SER A 220 11.54 -2.61 27.60
CA SER A 220 11.42 -2.15 28.98
C SER A 220 11.96 -0.73 29.23
N ALA A 221 12.69 -0.15 28.27
CA ALA A 221 13.31 1.17 28.40
C ALA A 221 12.60 2.24 27.54
N VAL A 222 11.98 3.21 28.22
CA VAL A 222 11.29 4.37 27.62
C VAL A 222 12.31 5.48 27.37
N LEU A 223 13.10 5.36 26.31
CA LEU A 223 13.65 6.55 25.67
C LEU A 223 12.64 7.01 24.62
N SER A 224 12.46 8.33 24.49
CA SER A 224 11.44 8.96 23.65
C SER A 224 11.36 8.29 22.28
N GLY A 225 10.16 7.84 21.91
CA GLY A 225 9.90 7.25 20.58
C GLY A 225 10.21 8.27 19.48
N SER A 226 10.65 7.79 18.31
CA SER A 226 10.77 8.64 17.12
C SER A 226 9.40 8.96 16.53
N ALA A 227 9.34 9.81 15.49
CA ALA A 227 8.08 10.14 14.85
C ALA A 227 7.41 8.91 14.22
N ASP A 228 6.07 8.87 14.32
CA ASP A 228 5.25 7.89 13.63
C ASP A 228 5.29 8.13 12.10
N GLY A 229 4.96 7.09 11.34
CA GLY A 229 4.96 7.13 9.90
C GLY A 229 3.88 8.04 9.33
N VAL A 230 4.15 8.55 8.13
CA VAL A 230 3.20 9.38 7.38
C VAL A 230 1.91 8.58 7.12
N ARG A 231 0.75 9.21 7.32
CA ARG A 231 -0.55 8.59 7.04
C ARG A 231 -0.69 8.11 5.60
N GLY A 232 -1.50 7.07 5.39
CA GLY A 232 -2.02 6.75 4.06
C GLY A 232 -2.97 7.84 3.56
N GLU A 233 -2.81 8.23 2.30
CA GLU A 233 -3.71 9.15 1.62
C GLU A 233 -4.88 8.38 0.96
N LEU A 234 -5.97 9.09 0.65
CA LEU A 234 -7.11 8.54 -0.07
C LEU A 234 -6.75 8.06 -1.48
N ALA A 235 -7.66 7.29 -2.07
CA ALA A 235 -7.44 6.68 -3.37
C ALA A 235 -7.26 7.74 -4.46
N SER A 236 -6.25 7.52 -5.30
CA SER A 236 -6.07 8.27 -6.54
C SER A 236 -6.64 7.48 -7.71
N TYR A 237 -7.35 8.16 -8.59
CA TYR A 237 -7.99 7.59 -9.76
C TYR A 237 -7.21 7.97 -11.01
N VAL A 238 -6.84 6.96 -11.79
CA VAL A 238 -6.09 7.13 -13.04
C VAL A 238 -6.72 6.29 -14.16
N ALA A 239 -6.32 6.51 -15.41
CA ALA A 239 -6.90 5.80 -16.56
C ALA A 239 -6.88 4.26 -16.44
N THR A 240 -5.96 3.68 -15.66
CA THR A 240 -5.85 2.23 -15.43
C THR A 240 -6.59 1.74 -14.19
N GLY A 241 -7.30 2.61 -13.47
CA GLY A 241 -8.06 2.30 -12.26
C GLY A 241 -7.57 3.01 -11.00
N VAL A 242 -7.90 2.44 -9.84
CA VAL A 242 -7.52 2.96 -8.52
C VAL A 242 -6.08 2.56 -8.19
N LEU A 243 -5.26 3.55 -7.81
CA LEU A 243 -3.93 3.29 -7.28
C LEU A 243 -4.03 2.81 -5.81
N PRO A 244 -3.19 1.84 -5.40
CA PRO A 244 -3.16 1.39 -4.02
C PRO A 244 -2.70 2.52 -3.09
N MET A 245 -3.37 2.63 -1.94
CA MET A 245 -3.01 3.59 -0.90
C MET A 245 -2.06 2.91 0.09
N THR A 246 -0.87 3.49 0.33
CA THR A 246 0.07 2.97 1.34
C THR A 246 0.56 4.06 2.27
N ALA A 247 0.62 3.77 3.55
CA ALA A 247 1.18 4.67 4.55
C ALA A 247 2.71 4.56 4.60
N GLY A 248 3.36 5.60 5.14
CA GLY A 248 4.80 5.63 5.38
C GLY A 248 5.22 4.80 6.58
N ASN A 249 6.48 4.35 6.57
CA ASN A 249 7.10 3.71 7.74
C ASN A 249 7.38 4.73 8.85
N GLY A 250 7.41 4.26 10.09
CA GLY A 250 7.88 5.04 11.23
C GLY A 250 9.38 5.34 11.13
N GLU A 251 9.83 6.33 11.88
CA GLU A 251 11.25 6.64 11.97
C GLU A 251 12.01 5.62 12.84
N ARG A 252 13.34 5.61 12.69
CA ARG A 252 14.22 4.85 13.60
C ARG A 252 14.31 5.59 14.93
N GLY A 253 14.36 4.83 16.03
CA GLY A 253 14.62 5.36 17.36
C GLY A 253 15.97 6.06 17.46
N GLN A 254 16.13 6.93 18.47
CA GLN A 254 17.41 7.59 18.72
C GLN A 254 18.45 6.61 19.27
N GLN A 255 19.72 6.82 18.92
CA GLN A 255 20.82 6.09 19.56
C GLN A 255 20.92 6.49 21.04
N GLY A 256 21.16 5.51 21.91
CA GLY A 256 21.41 5.77 23.32
C GLY A 256 22.66 6.62 23.53
N PRO A 257 22.71 7.49 24.56
CA PRO A 257 23.93 8.19 24.89
C PRO A 257 25.05 7.23 25.31
N ARG A 258 26.29 7.58 24.95
CA ARG A 258 27.50 6.89 25.41
C ARG A 258 27.68 7.07 26.93
N GLY A 259 28.19 6.05 27.61
CA GLY A 259 28.61 6.18 29.00
C GLY A 259 29.77 7.16 29.17
N SER A 260 29.94 7.73 30.36
CA SER A 260 31.07 8.60 30.67
C SER A 260 32.36 7.78 30.80
N ASP A 261 33.50 8.36 30.42
CA ASP A 261 34.80 7.73 30.70
C ASP A 261 35.03 7.60 32.22
N GLY A 262 35.74 6.55 32.61
CA GLY A 262 36.10 6.30 34.00
C GLY A 262 37.19 7.28 34.47
N PRO A 263 37.24 7.62 35.76
CA PRO A 263 38.33 8.46 36.26
C PRO A 263 39.68 7.78 35.99
N PRO A 264 40.74 8.55 35.67
CA PRO A 264 42.10 8.00 35.72
C PRO A 264 42.37 7.51 37.14
N PRO A 265 43.16 6.43 37.32
CA PRO A 265 43.53 6.00 38.66
C PRO A 265 44.30 7.12 39.36
N GLU A 266 44.12 7.25 40.67
CA GLU A 266 44.84 8.27 41.45
C GLU A 266 46.34 8.14 41.18
N PRO A 267 47.03 9.26 40.87
CA PRO A 267 48.46 9.22 40.63
C PRO A 267 49.13 8.69 41.89
N GLN A 268 49.72 7.50 41.81
CA GLN A 268 50.51 6.96 42.90
C GLN A 268 51.74 7.85 43.05
N LEU A 269 51.72 8.72 44.06
CA LEU A 269 52.87 9.49 44.48
C LEU A 269 53.90 8.51 45.02
N PHE A 270 54.85 8.12 44.19
CA PHE A 270 56.03 7.42 44.65
C PHE A 270 56.84 8.38 45.52
N ALA A 271 56.75 8.21 46.84
CA ALA A 271 57.59 8.94 47.77
C ALA A 271 59.05 8.50 47.57
N CYS A 272 59.93 9.43 47.21
CA CYS A 272 61.37 9.19 47.24
C CYS A 272 61.79 8.99 48.70
N THR A 273 62.19 7.77 49.08
CA THR A 273 62.63 7.44 50.44
C THR A 273 64.12 7.69 50.70
N SER A 274 64.83 8.31 49.76
CA SER A 274 66.28 8.57 49.87
C SER A 274 66.55 10.07 50.09
N THR A 275 66.91 10.43 51.33
CA THR A 275 67.40 11.76 51.72
C THR A 275 68.92 11.83 51.67
N VAL A 276 69.51 11.61 50.50
CA VAL A 276 70.92 11.94 50.27
C VAL A 276 70.94 13.12 49.30
N GLU A 277 71.11 14.33 49.86
CA GLU A 277 71.33 15.60 49.14
C GLU A 277 70.17 16.14 48.28
N GLY A 278 69.04 16.46 48.92
CA GLY A 278 68.29 17.70 48.62
C GLY A 278 67.57 17.87 47.28
N HIS A 279 67.61 16.92 46.33
CA HIS A 279 66.98 17.07 45.02
C HIS A 279 66.05 15.90 44.67
N CYS A 280 64.82 15.92 45.20
CA CYS A 280 63.74 15.09 44.68
C CYS A 280 63.17 15.74 43.42
N LYS A 281 63.56 15.24 42.24
CA LYS A 281 62.94 15.66 40.98
C LYS A 281 61.79 14.72 40.64
N TRP A 282 60.57 15.26 40.64
CA TRP A 282 59.39 14.57 40.16
C TRP A 282 59.54 14.29 38.66
N LEU A 283 59.68 13.03 38.28
CA LEU A 283 59.53 12.64 36.89
C LEU A 283 58.03 12.50 36.61
N PRO A 284 57.51 13.04 35.49
CA PRO A 284 56.13 12.82 35.12
C PRO A 284 55.95 11.32 34.82
N CYS A 285 55.40 10.58 35.78
CA CYS A 285 54.96 9.20 35.54
C CYS A 285 53.81 9.23 34.53
N ASN A 286 53.82 8.30 33.57
CA ASN A 286 52.69 8.08 32.68
C ASN A 286 51.43 7.91 33.53
N ILE A 287 50.50 8.86 33.43
CA ILE A 287 49.20 8.76 34.10
C ILE A 287 48.45 7.64 33.36
N PRO A 288 48.11 6.52 34.02
CA PRO A 288 47.38 5.45 33.35
C PRO A 288 46.06 6.02 32.82
N LYS A 289 45.63 5.56 31.64
CA LYS A 289 44.35 6.03 31.07
C LYS A 289 43.20 5.53 31.94
N GLY A 290 42.20 6.41 32.14
CA GLY A 290 40.90 6.00 32.68
C GLY A 290 40.23 4.95 31.79
N GLY A 291 39.25 4.23 32.35
CA GLY A 291 38.39 3.36 31.54
C GLY A 291 37.62 4.14 30.48
N THR A 292 37.20 3.46 29.42
CA THR A 292 36.38 4.08 28.36
C THR A 292 34.90 3.86 28.66
N GLY A 293 34.09 4.89 28.41
CA GLY A 293 32.64 4.80 28.48
C GLY A 293 32.10 3.86 27.42
N GLY A 294 31.11 3.05 27.82
CA GLY A 294 30.47 2.07 26.95
C GLY A 294 29.66 2.72 25.83
N ALA A 295 29.63 2.10 24.65
CA ALA A 295 28.87 2.61 23.51
C ALA A 295 27.36 2.57 23.79
N GLY A 296 26.64 3.64 23.45
CA GLY A 296 25.18 3.63 23.55
C GLY A 296 24.56 2.69 22.51
N GLY A 297 23.42 2.09 22.87
CA GLY A 297 22.71 1.13 22.03
C GLY A 297 22.10 1.77 20.78
N GLU A 298 22.07 1.04 19.67
CA GLU A 298 21.42 1.51 18.44
C GLU A 298 19.91 1.69 18.66
N GLY A 299 19.33 2.72 18.06
CA GLY A 299 17.88 2.90 18.07
C GLY A 299 17.16 1.86 17.21
N GLY A 300 15.97 1.45 17.67
CA GLY A 300 15.16 0.42 17.04
C GLY A 300 14.58 0.86 15.70
N ALA A 301 14.35 -0.08 14.79
CA ALA A 301 13.77 0.22 13.49
C ALA A 301 12.32 0.75 13.63
N GLY A 302 11.93 1.65 12.73
CA GLY A 302 10.55 2.10 12.65
C GLY A 302 9.60 1.02 12.13
N GLY A 303 8.34 1.10 12.54
CA GLY A 303 7.31 0.15 12.13
C GLY A 303 6.91 0.34 10.67
N ALA A 304 6.56 -0.75 9.99
CA ALA A 304 6.03 -0.70 8.63
C ALA A 304 4.68 0.05 8.55
N GLY A 305 4.48 0.85 7.51
CA GLY A 305 3.20 1.50 7.24
C GLY A 305 2.07 0.51 6.97
N GLY A 306 0.85 0.88 7.36
CA GLY A 306 -0.38 0.19 7.03
C GLY A 306 -0.70 0.28 5.54
N ARG A 307 -1.46 -0.70 5.06
CA ARG A 307 -1.97 -0.77 3.68
C ARG A 307 -3.40 -0.23 3.65
N GLY A 308 -3.75 0.47 2.59
CA GLY A 308 -5.10 0.95 2.41
C GLY A 308 -6.09 -0.17 2.09
N GLY A 309 -7.35 0.06 2.41
CA GLY A 309 -8.45 -0.78 1.97
C GLY A 309 -8.79 -0.53 0.50
N GLY A 310 -9.33 -1.54 -0.16
CA GLY A 310 -9.80 -1.44 -1.53
C GLY A 310 -11.16 -0.75 -1.62
N SER A 311 -11.45 -0.15 -2.77
CA SER A 311 -12.70 0.59 -3.00
C SER A 311 -13.78 -0.29 -3.63
N SER A 312 -15.04 0.12 -3.50
CA SER A 312 -16.17 -0.42 -4.26
C SER A 312 -16.68 0.64 -5.22
N ILE A 313 -16.59 0.37 -6.52
CA ILE A 313 -16.93 1.36 -7.55
C ILE A 313 -17.99 0.81 -8.49
N GLY A 314 -19.09 1.53 -8.66
CA GLY A 314 -20.19 1.17 -9.57
C GLY A 314 -19.76 1.18 -11.03
N LEU A 315 -19.52 2.37 -11.55
CA LEU A 315 -19.10 2.62 -12.92
C LEU A 315 -17.83 3.47 -12.91
N TYR A 316 -16.79 2.94 -13.53
CA TYR A 316 -15.51 3.60 -13.76
C TYR A 316 -15.33 3.81 -15.26
N ALA A 317 -15.42 5.05 -15.73
CA ALA A 317 -15.38 5.39 -17.16
C ALA A 317 -14.21 6.31 -17.47
N VAL A 318 -13.41 5.95 -18.48
CA VAL A 318 -12.23 6.72 -18.93
C VAL A 318 -12.32 6.98 -20.42
N GLY A 319 -12.52 8.24 -20.83
CA GLY A 319 -12.65 8.59 -22.25
C GLY A 319 -13.82 7.92 -22.97
N THR A 320 -14.80 7.38 -22.21
CA THR A 320 -15.97 6.66 -22.73
C THR A 320 -17.20 7.55 -22.70
N SER A 321 -18.08 7.41 -23.69
CA SER A 321 -19.45 7.95 -23.61
C SER A 321 -20.40 6.90 -23.04
N VAL A 322 -20.96 7.15 -21.87
CA VAL A 322 -21.91 6.27 -21.19
C VAL A 322 -23.31 6.83 -21.24
N THR A 323 -24.30 6.01 -21.64
CA THR A 323 -25.72 6.33 -21.56
C THR A 323 -26.40 5.35 -20.60
N LEU A 324 -27.09 5.88 -19.60
CA LEU A 324 -27.83 5.12 -18.60
C LEU A 324 -29.33 5.33 -18.79
N GLU A 325 -30.08 4.23 -18.87
CA GLU A 325 -31.54 4.25 -19.01
C GLU A 325 -32.16 3.29 -17.99
N GLY A 326 -32.58 3.82 -16.84
CA GLY A 326 -33.14 3.02 -15.75
C GLY A 326 -32.13 2.07 -15.09
N GLY A 327 -32.64 1.16 -14.25
CA GLY A 327 -31.81 0.18 -13.52
C GLY A 327 -31.44 0.61 -12.10
N SER A 328 -30.42 -0.04 -11.55
CA SER A 328 -29.95 0.22 -10.19
C SER A 328 -28.44 0.02 -10.04
N LEU A 329 -27.83 0.80 -9.16
CA LEU A 329 -26.46 0.61 -8.68
C LEU A 329 -26.50 0.42 -7.17
N THR A 330 -26.07 -0.74 -6.69
CA THR A 330 -25.87 -1.03 -5.28
C THR A 330 -24.38 -1.22 -5.05
N ILE A 331 -23.76 -0.28 -4.36
CA ILE A 331 -22.32 -0.25 -4.14
C ILE A 331 -22.03 -0.68 -2.71
N GLY A 332 -21.14 -1.66 -2.56
CA GLY A 332 -20.64 -2.12 -1.27
C GLY A 332 -19.85 -1.06 -0.52
N LYS A 333 -19.44 -1.39 0.69
CA LYS A 333 -18.60 -0.54 1.52
C LYS A 333 -17.16 -0.55 1.02
N GLY A 334 -16.44 0.55 1.23
CA GLY A 334 -14.99 0.52 1.10
C GLY A 334 -14.35 -0.36 2.17
N GLY A 335 -13.22 -0.99 1.84
CA GLY A 335 -12.44 -1.79 2.79
C GLY A 335 -11.78 -0.94 3.86
N LYS A 336 -11.65 -1.46 5.08
CA LYS A 336 -10.93 -0.78 6.17
C LYS A 336 -9.43 -0.72 5.86
N GLY A 337 -8.77 0.41 6.09
CA GLY A 337 -7.30 0.50 6.05
C GLY A 337 -6.66 -0.24 7.22
N SER A 338 -5.52 -0.90 7.00
CA SER A 338 -4.81 -1.59 8.10
C SER A 338 -4.03 -0.62 8.96
N ASP A 339 -3.92 -0.98 10.22
CA ASP A 339 -3.09 -0.29 11.20
C ASP A 339 -1.61 -0.31 10.78
N GLY A 340 -0.86 0.72 11.13
CA GLY A 340 0.60 0.71 11.03
C GLY A 340 1.23 -0.23 12.06
N ALA A 341 2.31 -0.92 11.67
CA ALA A 341 3.03 -1.80 12.57
C ALA A 341 3.75 -1.02 13.66
N ALA A 342 3.90 -1.64 14.82
CA ALA A 342 4.73 -1.10 15.89
C ALA A 342 6.21 -1.04 15.47
N GLY A 343 6.92 0.02 15.91
CA GLY A 343 8.38 0.07 15.80
C GLY A 343 9.08 -0.89 16.76
N GLU A 344 10.28 -1.32 16.36
CA GLU A 344 11.14 -2.26 17.07
C GLU A 344 11.89 -1.58 18.24
N CYS A 345 12.37 -2.40 19.18
CA CYS A 345 13.19 -1.93 20.29
C CYS A 345 14.59 -1.54 19.82
N GLY A 346 15.15 -0.51 20.44
CA GLY A 346 16.59 -0.26 20.37
C GLY A 346 17.40 -1.36 21.03
N ALA A 347 18.65 -1.52 20.59
CA ALA A 347 19.61 -2.42 21.20
C ALA A 347 20.01 -1.93 22.60
N GLY A 348 20.43 -2.85 23.46
CA GLY A 348 21.06 -2.49 24.73
C GLY A 348 22.38 -1.73 24.50
N GLY A 349 22.70 -0.79 25.40
CA GLY A 349 24.03 -0.18 25.42
C GLY A 349 25.09 -1.18 25.86
N GLN A 350 26.35 -0.88 25.52
CA GLN A 350 27.49 -1.69 25.90
C GLN A 350 28.04 -1.23 27.25
N ARG A 351 28.60 -2.17 28.01
CA ARG A 351 29.31 -1.88 29.25
C ARG A 351 30.57 -1.05 28.98
N GLY A 352 30.92 -0.12 29.88
CA GLY A 352 32.23 0.53 29.84
C GLY A 352 33.37 -0.47 29.98
N MET A 353 34.51 -0.19 29.34
CA MET A 353 35.71 -1.04 29.43
C MET A 353 36.73 -0.42 30.39
N PRO A 354 37.44 -1.24 31.21
CA PRO A 354 38.53 -0.75 32.06
C PRO A 354 39.66 -0.13 31.23
N GLY A 355 40.43 0.75 31.88
CA GLY A 355 41.61 1.34 31.26
C GLY A 355 42.63 0.25 30.94
N ALA A 356 43.31 0.35 29.80
CA ALA A 356 44.36 -0.58 29.48
C ALA A 356 45.49 -0.46 30.52
N PRO A 357 45.97 -1.57 31.11
CA PRO A 357 47.12 -1.53 31.98
C PRO A 357 48.32 -0.97 31.20
N GLN A 358 49.15 -0.18 31.87
CA GLN A 358 50.36 0.38 31.27
C GLN A 358 51.59 -0.22 31.95
N PRO A 359 52.65 -0.55 31.20
CA PRO A 359 53.90 -0.93 31.82
C PRO A 359 54.31 0.23 32.74
N ARG A 360 54.70 -0.07 33.98
CA ARG A 360 55.34 0.95 34.83
C ARG A 360 56.45 1.54 34.00
N GLY A 361 56.29 2.81 33.63
CA GLY A 361 57.30 3.50 32.85
C GLY A 361 58.58 3.43 33.64
N HIS A 362 59.50 2.56 33.23
CA HIS A 362 60.86 2.64 33.73
C HIS A 362 61.33 4.01 33.31
N CYS A 363 61.43 4.91 34.30
CA CYS A 363 62.16 6.14 34.16
C CYS A 363 63.61 5.73 33.95
N ARG A 364 63.97 5.32 32.73
CA ARG A 364 65.33 4.93 32.38
C ARG A 364 66.13 6.24 32.42
N PRO A 365 67.04 6.41 33.37
CA PRO A 365 67.95 7.55 33.33
C PRO A 365 68.84 7.32 32.10
N GLY A 366 68.70 8.12 31.05
CA GLY A 366 69.61 8.10 29.90
C GLY A 366 69.04 7.63 28.55
N GLY A 367 67.74 7.68 28.32
CA GLY A 367 67.23 7.67 26.94
C GLY A 367 67.60 8.99 26.25
N ASP A 368 68.43 8.94 25.21
CA ASP A 368 68.92 10.10 24.46
C ASP A 368 67.81 11.11 24.13
N VAL A 369 67.92 12.27 24.76
CA VAL A 369 67.05 13.42 24.57
C VAL A 369 67.52 14.13 23.30
N SER A 370 67.05 13.69 22.13
CA SER A 370 67.19 14.48 20.89
C SER A 370 65.93 15.31 20.57
N ASP A 371 64.84 15.14 21.33
CA ASP A 371 63.71 16.08 21.34
C ASP A 371 63.80 16.99 22.58
N GLU A 372 64.73 17.94 22.48
CA GLU A 372 65.05 18.97 23.46
C GLU A 372 63.92 20.00 23.64
N THR A 373 62.86 19.71 24.40
CA THR A 373 62.14 20.86 25.01
C THR A 373 61.37 20.65 26.33
N LYS A 374 61.25 19.46 26.92
CA LYS A 374 60.43 19.36 28.18
C LYS A 374 61.01 18.60 29.37
N CYS A 375 62.21 18.04 29.31
CA CYS A 375 62.83 17.40 30.48
C CYS A 375 64.24 17.94 30.75
N ALA A 376 64.37 19.26 30.94
CA ALA A 376 65.64 19.86 31.30
C ALA A 376 66.03 19.55 32.76
N MET A 377 67.22 18.98 32.91
CA MET A 377 68.14 18.98 34.07
C MET A 377 67.93 17.96 35.19
N ALA A 378 68.53 16.78 35.05
CA ALA A 378 69.03 16.01 36.18
C ALA A 378 70.42 15.45 35.82
N THR A 379 71.39 15.66 36.71
CA THR A 379 72.75 15.12 36.65
C THR A 379 72.74 13.58 36.72
N PRO A 380 73.65 12.89 36.03
CA PRO A 380 73.71 11.43 36.04
C PRO A 380 74.22 10.93 37.39
N LEU A 381 73.34 10.38 38.22
CA LEU A 381 73.72 9.52 39.35
C LEU A 381 73.83 8.09 38.83
N ASN A 382 75.06 7.58 38.83
CA ASN A 382 75.49 6.33 38.19
C ASN A 382 75.24 5.05 39.02
N ASP A 383 74.37 5.08 40.02
CA ASP A 383 74.17 3.94 40.95
C ASP A 383 72.69 3.61 41.19
N CYS A 384 71.92 3.50 40.11
CA CYS A 384 70.75 2.63 40.14
C CYS A 384 71.25 1.22 39.80
N GLY A 385 71.46 0.39 40.83
CA GLY A 385 71.93 -0.98 40.69
C GLY A 385 71.21 -1.74 39.58
N ASN A 386 71.99 -2.40 38.73
CA ASN A 386 71.53 -3.40 37.76
C ASN A 386 71.03 -4.65 38.49
N ASP A 387 70.02 -4.51 39.34
CA ASP A 387 69.25 -5.66 39.77
C ASP A 387 68.43 -6.07 38.54
N GLY A 388 68.94 -7.07 37.83
CA GLY A 388 68.41 -7.60 36.56
C GLY A 388 67.04 -8.25 36.67
N ASN A 389 66.21 -7.82 37.63
CA ASN A 389 64.82 -8.19 37.76
C ASN A 389 63.99 -7.03 37.18
N SER A 390 63.88 -7.00 35.85
CA SER A 390 62.86 -6.19 35.17
C SER A 390 61.50 -6.82 35.49
N ASP A 391 61.00 -6.58 36.70
CA ASP A 391 59.62 -6.86 37.02
C ASP A 391 58.79 -5.95 36.12
N ASP A 392 58.27 -6.52 35.03
CA ASP A 392 57.24 -6.01 34.12
C ASP A 392 55.92 -5.79 34.88
N SER A 393 56.01 -5.04 35.98
CA SER A 393 54.89 -4.71 36.82
C SER A 393 54.07 -3.67 36.06
N MET A 394 52.98 -4.13 35.47
CA MET A 394 51.95 -3.27 34.91
C MET A 394 51.30 -2.46 36.04
N VAL A 395 51.02 -1.18 35.81
CA VAL A 395 50.06 -0.44 36.62
C VAL A 395 48.69 -0.76 36.06
N ASP A 396 47.77 -1.19 36.92
CA ASP A 396 46.37 -1.38 36.53
C ASP A 396 45.81 -0.08 35.93
N GLY A 397 45.04 -0.20 34.86
CA GLY A 397 44.35 0.95 34.29
C GLY A 397 43.24 1.47 35.22
N GLY A 398 42.66 2.61 34.87
CA GLY A 398 41.51 3.14 35.62
C GLY A 398 40.32 2.17 35.60
N PRO A 399 39.40 2.30 36.57
CA PRO A 399 38.16 1.50 36.57
C PRO A 399 37.38 1.70 35.27
N PRO A 400 36.51 0.74 34.88
CA PRO A 400 35.64 0.89 33.71
C PRO A 400 34.87 2.21 33.73
N GLY A 401 34.65 2.78 32.54
CA GLY A 401 33.71 3.88 32.40
C GLY A 401 32.27 3.46 32.69
N GLY A 402 31.36 4.43 32.65
CA GLY A 402 29.92 4.17 32.73
C GLY A 402 29.43 3.35 31.55
N ASP A 403 28.31 2.67 31.74
CA ASP A 403 27.64 1.89 30.68
C ASP A 403 26.94 2.83 29.70
N GLY A 404 26.95 2.46 28.42
CA GLY A 404 26.09 3.09 27.43
C GLY A 404 24.63 2.84 27.76
N GLN A 405 23.78 3.83 27.52
CA GLN A 405 22.34 3.67 27.67
C GLN A 405 21.76 2.88 26.49
N PRO A 406 20.61 2.20 26.65
CA PRO A 406 19.92 1.54 25.54
C PRO A 406 19.53 2.54 24.44
N GLY A 407 19.30 2.06 23.22
CA GLY A 407 18.69 2.86 22.17
C GLY A 407 17.18 3.05 22.38
N GLY A 408 16.63 4.11 21.80
CA GLY A 408 15.19 4.37 21.80
C GLY A 408 14.41 3.44 20.88
N ARG A 409 13.10 3.34 21.11
CA ARG A 409 12.17 2.59 20.25
C ARG A 409 11.93 3.34 18.94
N GLY A 410 11.82 2.61 17.83
CA GLY A 410 11.33 3.19 16.58
C GLY A 410 9.86 3.62 16.66
N GLY A 411 9.48 4.57 15.83
CA GLY A 411 8.12 5.07 15.71
C GLY A 411 7.19 4.02 15.10
N ARG A 412 5.88 4.15 15.32
CA ARG A 412 4.88 3.28 14.66
C ARG A 412 4.82 3.63 13.16
N GLY A 413 4.51 2.68 12.30
CA GLY A 413 4.12 3.02 10.93
C GLY A 413 2.83 3.84 10.89
N GLY A 414 2.63 4.60 9.80
CA GLY A 414 1.36 5.30 9.59
C GLY A 414 0.22 4.31 9.30
N GLY A 415 -1.02 4.72 9.54
CA GLY A 415 -2.19 3.91 9.25
C GLY A 415 -2.61 3.99 7.79
N GLY A 416 -3.05 2.87 7.22
CA GLY A 416 -3.59 2.82 5.86
C GLY A 416 -4.92 3.57 5.74
N ALA A 417 -5.19 4.15 4.57
CA ALA A 417 -6.49 4.79 4.31
C ALA A 417 -7.59 3.75 4.07
N GLY A 418 -8.83 4.07 4.43
CA GLY A 418 -9.99 3.28 4.04
C GLY A 418 -10.32 3.44 2.56
N GLY A 419 -10.88 2.40 1.95
CA GLY A 419 -11.37 2.42 0.58
C GLY A 419 -12.62 3.26 0.41
N ASP A 420 -12.88 3.74 -0.81
CA ASP A 420 -14.06 4.53 -1.12
C ASP A 420 -15.26 3.64 -1.53
N SER A 421 -16.48 4.16 -1.38
CA SER A 421 -17.72 3.61 -1.95
C SER A 421 -18.31 4.63 -2.92
N ILE A 422 -18.16 4.40 -4.22
CA ILE A 422 -18.49 5.41 -5.25
C ILE A 422 -19.35 4.83 -6.35
N ALA A 423 -20.44 5.52 -6.70
CA ALA A 423 -21.29 5.05 -7.82
C ALA A 423 -20.68 5.39 -9.19
N PHE A 424 -20.17 6.60 -9.39
CA PHE A 424 -19.65 7.05 -10.67
C PHE A 424 -18.26 7.69 -10.55
N VAL A 425 -17.30 7.17 -11.31
CA VAL A 425 -15.99 7.79 -11.54
C VAL A 425 -15.86 8.06 -13.04
N SER A 426 -15.64 9.32 -13.39
CA SER A 426 -15.53 9.77 -14.78
C SER A 426 -14.21 10.51 -14.98
N LEU A 427 -13.33 9.94 -15.81
CA LEU A 427 -12.06 10.54 -16.21
C LEU A 427 -12.12 10.84 -17.71
N ASP A 428 -12.28 12.11 -18.07
CA ASP A 428 -12.50 12.53 -19.47
C ASP A 428 -13.69 11.81 -20.16
N ALA A 429 -14.68 11.36 -19.38
CA ALA A 429 -15.85 10.63 -19.87
C ALA A 429 -17.14 11.47 -19.73
N THR A 430 -18.16 11.08 -20.51
CA THR A 430 -19.51 11.65 -20.43
C THR A 430 -20.47 10.59 -19.95
N ILE A 431 -21.24 10.88 -18.89
CA ILE A 431 -22.27 9.98 -18.36
C ILE A 431 -23.61 10.68 -18.49
N GLU A 432 -24.47 10.19 -19.37
CA GLU A 432 -25.83 10.68 -19.61
C GLU A 432 -26.85 9.79 -18.91
N GLY A 433 -27.94 10.38 -18.42
CA GLY A 433 -29.05 9.63 -17.84
C GLY A 433 -28.84 9.10 -16.41
N ALA A 434 -27.77 9.53 -15.72
CA ALA A 434 -27.47 9.11 -14.35
C ALA A 434 -28.60 9.37 -13.32
N LEU A 435 -29.48 10.34 -13.58
CA LEU A 435 -30.66 10.62 -12.76
C LEU A 435 -31.76 9.56 -12.88
N THR A 436 -31.73 8.74 -13.92
CA THR A 436 -32.74 7.68 -14.15
C THR A 436 -32.41 6.39 -13.39
N VAL A 437 -31.24 6.33 -12.75
CA VAL A 437 -30.76 5.13 -12.06
C VAL A 437 -30.87 5.29 -10.55
N SER A 438 -31.45 4.28 -9.89
CA SER A 438 -31.47 4.20 -8.44
C SER A 438 -30.07 3.87 -7.91
N VAL A 439 -29.59 4.62 -6.92
CA VAL A 439 -28.23 4.44 -6.37
C VAL A 439 -28.32 4.20 -4.87
N THR A 440 -27.73 3.10 -4.41
CA THR A 440 -27.49 2.79 -3.00
C THR A 440 -25.99 2.69 -2.77
N LEU A 441 -25.47 3.47 -1.82
CA LEU A 441 -24.05 3.49 -1.46
C LEU A 441 -23.80 2.80 -0.13
N GLY A 442 -22.68 2.12 -0.03
CA GLY A 442 -22.11 1.68 1.22
C GLY A 442 -21.39 2.83 1.93
N ALA A 443 -20.98 2.59 3.17
CA ALA A 443 -20.07 3.50 3.86
C ALA A 443 -18.66 3.42 3.25
N GLY A 444 -17.92 4.52 3.32
CA GLY A 444 -16.48 4.48 3.11
C GLY A 444 -15.78 3.61 4.17
N GLY A 445 -14.61 3.08 3.82
CA GLY A 445 -13.80 2.26 4.70
C GLY A 445 -13.25 3.06 5.87
N ALA A 446 -13.18 2.44 7.05
CA ALA A 446 -12.56 3.07 8.21
C ALA A 446 -11.04 3.23 8.01
N ALA A 447 -10.47 4.29 8.58
CA ALA A 447 -9.03 4.49 8.64
C ALA A 447 -8.32 3.43 9.49
N GLY A 448 -7.10 3.09 9.10
CA GLY A 448 -6.14 2.40 9.96
C GLY A 448 -5.49 3.36 10.95
N LEU A 449 -5.16 2.87 12.15
CA LEU A 449 -4.44 3.66 13.15
C LEU A 449 -2.94 3.79 12.80
N PRO A 450 -2.27 4.86 13.23
CA PRO A 450 -2.78 5.94 14.09
C PRO A 450 -3.49 7.07 13.33
N ASN A 451 -3.26 7.23 12.04
CA ASN A 451 -3.53 8.49 11.33
C ASN A 451 -4.07 8.31 9.90
N GLY A 452 -4.52 7.12 9.51
CA GLY A 452 -5.10 6.89 8.19
C GLY A 452 -6.31 7.78 7.90
N GLN A 453 -6.64 7.97 6.62
CA GLN A 453 -7.85 8.70 6.22
C GLN A 453 -9.03 7.74 6.06
N THR A 454 -10.22 8.15 6.50
CA THR A 454 -11.47 7.40 6.27
C THR A 454 -11.89 7.58 4.82
N GLY A 455 -12.26 6.49 4.15
CA GLY A 455 -12.76 6.52 2.77
C GLY A 455 -14.06 7.29 2.63
N ARG A 456 -14.35 7.72 1.41
CA ARG A 456 -15.54 8.49 1.03
C ARG A 456 -16.70 7.55 0.69
N ALA A 457 -17.91 8.10 0.79
CA ALA A 457 -19.14 7.50 0.26
C ALA A 457 -19.84 8.56 -0.58
N GLU A 458 -19.64 8.53 -1.90
CA GLU A 458 -20.05 9.61 -2.81
C GLU A 458 -20.75 9.05 -4.05
N ARG A 459 -21.74 9.79 -4.55
CA ARG A 459 -22.44 9.40 -5.78
C ARG A 459 -21.53 9.57 -6.99
N GLU A 460 -20.84 10.69 -7.08
CA GLU A 460 -19.99 11.04 -8.22
C GLU A 460 -18.79 11.83 -7.71
N LEU A 461 -17.61 11.52 -8.21
CA LEU A 461 -16.42 12.33 -7.94
C LEU A 461 -16.44 13.61 -8.77
N PRO A 462 -16.04 14.76 -8.19
CA PRO A 462 -15.86 15.97 -8.96
C PRO A 462 -14.82 15.75 -10.07
N LYS A 463 -15.13 16.26 -11.27
CA LYS A 463 -14.27 16.20 -12.45
C LYS A 463 -12.97 16.96 -12.27
#